data_AF-A0A3D2K0H1-F1
#
_entry.id   AF-A0A3D2K0H1-F1
#
_cell.length_a   1.000
_cell.length_b   1.000
_cell.length_c   1.000
_cell.angle_alpha   90.00
_cell.angle_beta   90.00
_cell.angle_gamma   90.00
#
_symmetry.space_group_name_H-M   'P 1'
#
loop_
_entity.id
_entity.type
_entity.pdbx_description
1 polymer ?
#
loop_
_entity_poly.entity_id
_entity_poly.type
_entity_poly.pdbx_seq_one_letter_code
_entity_poly.pdbx_strand_id
1 'polypeptide(L)'
;MVFKAWKDAESNRLTWDRAKLRLPLVGNVIESRFYVQFLETLANLVENGLPLLRSLELSRDAAQNLHIRGHLDRVIDMVGDGRTFSRALLNTGIFPPLLIDMVSVGEKTGKLDNSLRRAAERYDSELNKNLSRVMELIMPIVLVVMAVLIGTMAYLMITAILLTINNLGGK
;
A
#
# COMPACT_ATOMS: atom_id res chain seq x y z
N MET A 1 -15.00 14.11 -16.76
CA MET A 1 -14.86 15.19 -15.74
C MET A 1 -15.53 14.85 -14.41
N VAL A 2 -16.67 14.13 -14.39
CA VAL A 2 -17.38 13.73 -13.16
C VAL A 2 -16.53 12.87 -12.18
N PHE A 3 -15.74 11.93 -12.69
CA PHE A 3 -14.86 11.08 -11.86
C PHE A 3 -13.72 11.87 -11.17
N LYS A 4 -13.29 12.98 -11.77
CA LYS A 4 -12.21 13.83 -11.26
C LYS A 4 -12.74 14.79 -10.18
N ALA A 5 -13.96 15.29 -10.34
CA ALA A 5 -14.63 16.12 -9.33
C ALA A 5 -15.05 15.32 -8.07
N TRP A 6 -15.44 14.04 -8.23
CA TRP A 6 -15.80 13.18 -7.10
C TRP A 6 -14.60 12.75 -6.23
N LYS A 7 -13.40 12.64 -6.82
CA LYS A 7 -12.15 12.27 -6.10
C LYS A 7 -11.58 13.39 -5.23
N ASP A 8 -11.88 14.65 -5.57
CA ASP A 8 -11.29 15.85 -4.97
C ASP A 8 -12.18 16.46 -3.88
N ALA A 9 -13.38 15.91 -3.66
CA ALA A 9 -14.19 16.23 -2.50
C ALA A 9 -13.52 15.71 -1.22
N GLU A 10 -13.30 16.60 -0.26
CA GLU A 10 -12.58 16.36 1.00
C GLU A 10 -13.20 15.22 1.83
N SER A 11 -14.51 14.99 1.72
CA SER A 11 -15.22 13.86 2.34
C SER A 11 -14.94 12.51 1.66
N ASN A 12 -14.60 12.49 0.37
CA ASN A 12 -14.43 11.26 -0.42
C ASN A 12 -12.99 10.76 -0.44
N ARG A 13 -12.01 11.61 -0.12
CA ARG A 13 -10.59 11.21 -0.02
C ARG A 13 -10.41 10.07 0.99
N LEU A 14 -11.02 10.18 2.16
CA LEU A 14 -10.95 9.13 3.20
C LEU A 14 -11.57 7.80 2.74
N THR A 15 -12.70 7.86 2.04
CA THR A 15 -13.41 6.68 1.52
C THR A 15 -12.64 6.03 0.37
N TRP A 16 -12.02 6.84 -0.50
CA TRP A 16 -11.22 6.38 -1.63
C TRP A 16 -9.88 5.78 -1.20
N ASP A 17 -9.20 6.40 -0.24
CA ASP A 17 -7.98 5.86 0.35
C ASP A 17 -8.26 4.53 1.06
N ARG A 18 -9.40 4.42 1.76
CA ARG A 18 -9.87 3.15 2.35
C ARG A 18 -10.25 2.11 1.30
N ALA A 19 -10.86 2.50 0.20
CA ALA A 19 -11.24 1.58 -0.88
C ALA A 19 -10.02 1.02 -1.63
N LYS A 20 -8.99 1.85 -1.85
CA LYS A 20 -7.72 1.40 -2.44
C LYS A 20 -7.00 0.36 -1.58
N LEU A 21 -7.05 0.52 -0.26
CA LEU A 21 -6.51 -0.47 0.69
C LEU A 21 -7.24 -1.81 0.65
N ARG A 22 -8.47 -1.88 0.11
CA ARG A 22 -9.25 -3.12 -0.01
C ARG A 22 -9.00 -3.93 -1.29
N LEU A 23 -8.24 -3.39 -2.24
CA LEU A 23 -7.83 -4.17 -3.42
C LEU A 23 -6.66 -5.08 -3.01
N PRO A 24 -6.78 -6.42 -3.11
CA PRO A 24 -5.83 -7.36 -2.51
C PRO A 24 -4.39 -7.26 -3.06
N LEU A 25 -4.20 -6.69 -4.25
CA LEU A 25 -2.88 -6.48 -4.86
C LEU A 25 -2.34 -5.07 -4.65
N VAL A 26 -3.21 -4.05 -4.67
CA VAL A 26 -2.80 -2.64 -4.58
C VAL A 26 -2.69 -2.18 -3.12
N GLY A 27 -3.56 -2.68 -2.25
CA GLY A 27 -3.54 -2.41 -0.82
C GLY A 27 -2.23 -2.83 -0.17
N ASN A 28 -1.79 -4.05 -0.44
CA ASN A 28 -0.52 -4.58 0.08
C ASN A 28 0.69 -3.73 -0.34
N VAL A 29 0.73 -3.22 -1.58
CA VAL A 29 1.82 -2.35 -2.06
C VAL A 29 1.80 -1.00 -1.35
N ILE A 30 0.63 -0.39 -1.19
CA ILE A 30 0.48 0.89 -0.48
C ILE A 30 0.91 0.75 0.98
N GLU A 31 0.48 -0.34 1.63
CA GLU A 31 0.78 -0.64 3.02
C GLU A 31 2.27 -0.95 3.23
N SER A 32 2.87 -1.81 2.40
CA SER A 32 4.32 -2.07 2.44
C SER A 32 5.13 -0.80 2.20
N ARG A 33 4.71 0.05 1.26
CA ARG A 33 5.39 1.33 1.00
C ARG A 33 5.33 2.27 2.20
N PHE A 34 4.21 2.31 2.90
CA PHE A 34 4.11 3.06 4.15
C PHE A 34 5.10 2.53 5.19
N TYR A 35 5.15 1.21 5.43
CA TYR A 35 6.09 0.64 6.41
C TYR A 35 7.54 0.96 6.08
N VAL A 36 7.94 0.83 4.81
CA VAL A 36 9.31 1.18 4.37
C VAL A 36 9.61 2.63 4.70
N GLN A 37 8.77 3.57 4.24
CA GLN A 37 9.04 4.99 4.44
C GLN A 37 9.06 5.37 5.94
N PHE A 38 8.14 4.82 6.73
CA PHE A 38 8.09 5.04 8.17
C PHE A 38 9.35 4.50 8.86
N LEU A 39 9.73 3.25 8.57
CA LEU A 39 10.87 2.59 9.20
C LEU A 39 12.20 3.20 8.78
N GLU A 40 12.38 3.56 7.51
CA GLU A 40 13.60 4.24 7.02
C GLU A 40 13.77 5.60 7.67
N THR A 41 12.70 6.40 7.71
CA THR A 41 12.75 7.73 8.34
C THR A 41 13.06 7.59 9.82
N LEU A 42 12.37 6.69 10.52
CA LEU A 42 12.57 6.48 11.95
C LEU A 42 13.96 5.92 12.25
N ALA A 43 14.44 4.94 11.48
CA ALA A 43 15.78 4.36 11.62
C ALA A 43 16.85 5.44 11.43
N ASN A 44 16.76 6.25 10.37
CA ASN A 44 17.72 7.32 10.10
C ASN A 44 17.76 8.34 11.23
N LEU A 45 16.61 8.75 11.77
CA LEU A 45 16.56 9.75 12.84
C LEU A 45 17.09 9.19 14.16
N VAL A 46 16.71 7.95 14.52
CA VAL A 46 17.18 7.29 15.76
C VAL A 46 18.67 6.96 15.68
N GLU A 47 19.18 6.53 14.53
CA GLU A 47 20.62 6.28 14.30
C GLU A 47 21.45 7.57 14.43
N ASN A 48 20.89 8.71 14.02
CA ASN A 48 21.50 10.03 14.23
C ASN A 48 21.36 10.55 15.68
N GLY A 49 20.87 9.73 16.61
CA GLY A 49 20.77 10.04 18.03
C GLY A 49 19.59 10.91 18.43
N LEU A 50 18.59 11.12 17.55
CA LEU A 50 17.39 11.84 17.94
C LEU A 50 16.54 11.01 18.92
N PRO A 51 15.98 11.63 19.98
CA PRO A 51 15.06 10.96 20.87
C PRO A 51 13.88 10.33 20.11
N LEU A 52 13.49 9.11 20.48
CA LEU A 52 12.45 8.34 19.79
C LEU A 52 11.15 9.12 19.58
N LEU A 53 10.67 9.81 20.62
CA LEU A 53 9.44 10.61 20.54
C LEU A 53 9.53 11.67 19.42
N ARG A 54 10.66 12.39 19.35
CA ARG A 54 10.90 13.39 18.31
C ARG A 54 11.03 12.76 16.93
N SER A 55 11.68 11.60 16.84
CA SER A 55 11.79 10.84 15.60
C SER A 55 10.42 10.35 15.10
N LEU A 56 9.51 9.99 16.00
CA LEU A 56 8.13 9.62 15.66
C LEU A 56 7.31 10.80 15.14
N GLU A 57 7.42 11.98 15.76
CA GLU A 57 6.76 13.21 15.28
C GLU A 57 7.17 13.56 13.85
N LEU A 58 8.48 13.50 13.56
CA LEU A 58 9.02 13.80 12.23
C LEU A 58 8.60 12.73 11.20
N SER A 59 8.62 11.45 11.58
CA SER A 59 8.11 10.36 10.73
C SER A 59 6.60 10.49 10.44
N ARG A 60 5.81 10.99 11.40
CA ARG A 60 4.38 11.30 11.22
C ARG A 60 4.19 12.43 10.23
N ASP A 61 5.00 13.48 10.30
CA ASP A 61 4.94 14.62 9.38
C ASP A 61 5.33 14.24 7.94
N ALA A 62 6.20 13.23 7.77
CA ALA A 62 6.58 12.67 6.48
C ALA A 62 5.49 11.78 5.84
N ALA A 63 4.57 11.21 6.64
CA ALA A 63 3.52 10.34 6.13
C ALA A 63 2.49 11.12 5.31
N GLN A 64 2.18 10.71 4.08
CA GLN A 64 1.23 11.45 3.22
C GLN A 64 -0.25 11.14 3.52
N ASN A 65 -0.56 10.01 4.14
CA ASN A 65 -1.93 9.55 4.37
C ASN A 65 -2.47 10.06 5.72
N LEU A 66 -3.55 10.84 5.69
CA LEU A 66 -4.18 11.41 6.90
C LEU A 66 -4.70 10.34 7.87
N HIS A 67 -5.20 9.21 7.36
CA HIS A 67 -5.65 8.10 8.20
C HIS A 67 -4.48 7.52 9.01
N ILE A 68 -3.34 7.34 8.36
CA ILE A 68 -2.11 6.83 8.98
C ILE A 68 -1.56 7.81 10.02
N ARG A 69 -1.58 9.12 9.71
CA ARG A 69 -1.17 10.15 10.68
C ARG A 69 -1.94 10.03 12.00
N GLY A 70 -3.26 9.87 11.95
CA GLY A 70 -4.06 9.69 13.17
C GLY A 70 -3.79 8.41 13.97
N HIS A 71 -3.21 7.37 13.35
CA HIS A 71 -2.69 6.21 14.08
C HIS A 71 -1.33 6.52 14.71
N LEU A 72 -0.45 7.21 13.98
CA LEU A 72 0.86 7.63 14.49
C LEU A 72 0.76 8.64 15.64
N ASP A 73 -0.22 9.54 15.62
CA ASP A 73 -0.49 10.46 16.73
C ASP A 73 -0.78 9.67 18.02
N ARG A 74 -1.59 8.60 17.93
CA ARG A 74 -1.83 7.71 19.08
C ARG A 74 -0.57 6.96 19.55
N VAL A 75 0.33 6.60 18.64
CA VAL A 75 1.63 6.02 19.01
C VAL A 75 2.48 7.03 19.77
N ILE A 76 2.54 8.27 19.27
CA ILE A 76 3.29 9.37 19.89
C ILE A 76 2.77 9.64 21.29
N ASP A 77 1.45 9.75 21.48
CA ASP A 77 0.84 9.98 22.79
C ASP A 77 1.21 8.87 23.78
N MET A 78 1.06 7.59 23.38
CA MET A 78 1.38 6.45 24.24
C MET A 78 2.85 6.37 24.62
N VAL A 79 3.76 6.69 23.69
CA VAL A 79 5.20 6.71 23.97
C VAL A 79 5.54 7.91 24.87
N GLY A 80 4.89 9.06 24.66
CA GLY A 80 5.01 10.24 25.53
C GLY A 80 4.55 9.97 26.96
N ASP A 81 3.52 9.15 27.13
CA ASP A 81 3.02 8.67 28.43
C ASP A 81 3.93 7.59 29.08
N GLY A 82 5.06 7.25 28.45
CA GLY A 82 6.02 6.29 28.98
C GLY A 82 5.70 4.82 28.68
N ARG A 83 4.74 4.53 27.79
CA ARG A 83 4.55 3.15 27.31
C ARG A 83 5.67 2.76 26.36
N THR A 84 5.96 1.45 26.33
CA THR A 84 6.94 0.90 25.40
C THR A 84 6.47 1.10 23.95
N PHE A 85 7.41 1.40 23.06
CA PHE A 85 7.14 1.64 21.65
C PHE A 85 6.49 0.44 20.97
N SER A 86 6.95 -0.76 21.27
CA SER A 86 6.33 -2.02 20.82
C SER A 86 4.85 -2.13 21.20
N ARG A 87 4.47 -1.73 22.43
CA ARG A 87 3.06 -1.74 22.89
C ARG A 87 2.24 -0.64 22.23
N ALA A 88 2.85 0.52 21.98
CA ALA A 88 2.20 1.62 21.29
C ALA A 88 1.83 1.23 19.84
N LEU A 89 2.76 0.60 19.12
CA LEU A 89 2.50 0.06 17.78
C LEU A 89 1.37 -0.98 17.79
N LEU A 90 1.42 -1.93 18.73
CA LEU A 90 0.41 -2.99 18.86
C LEU A 90 -1.01 -2.43 19.05
N ASN A 91 -1.17 -1.35 19.83
CA ASN A 91 -2.49 -0.78 20.13
C ASN A 91 -3.20 -0.15 18.91
N THR A 92 -2.43 0.28 17.91
CA THR A 92 -3.02 0.89 16.71
C THR A 92 -3.67 -0.12 15.77
N GLY A 93 -3.24 -1.38 15.80
CA GLY A 93 -3.72 -2.45 14.93
C GLY A 93 -3.34 -2.29 13.46
N ILE A 94 -2.51 -1.29 13.10
CA ILE A 94 -2.08 -1.04 11.72
C ILE A 94 -0.68 -1.58 11.42
N PHE A 95 0.04 -2.12 12.41
CA PHE A 95 1.39 -2.64 12.20
C PHE A 95 1.39 -4.17 12.24
N PRO A 96 2.15 -4.86 11.38
CA PRO A 96 2.15 -6.30 11.35
C PRO A 96 2.87 -6.87 12.58
N PRO A 97 2.50 -8.08 13.06
CA PRO A 97 3.12 -8.70 14.24
C PRO A 97 4.65 -8.79 14.13
N LEU A 98 5.17 -9.16 12.95
CA LEU A 98 6.62 -9.28 12.72
C LEU A 98 7.36 -7.94 12.95
N LEU A 99 6.79 -6.82 12.52
CA LEU A 99 7.37 -5.49 12.75
C LEU A 99 7.42 -5.19 14.25
N ILE A 100 6.32 -5.43 14.95
CA ILE A 100 6.19 -5.21 16.40
C ILE A 100 7.22 -6.06 17.15
N ASP A 101 7.42 -7.32 16.75
CA ASP A 101 8.40 -8.21 17.35
C ASP A 101 9.84 -7.72 17.15
N MET A 102 10.19 -7.26 15.95
CA MET A 102 11.52 -6.70 15.67
C MET A 102 11.80 -5.46 16.52
N VAL A 103 10.81 -4.58 16.66
CA VAL A 103 10.87 -3.40 17.52
C VAL A 103 10.99 -3.80 19.00
N SER A 104 10.19 -4.76 19.46
CA SER A 104 10.21 -5.29 20.83
C SER A 104 11.58 -5.85 21.21
N VAL A 105 12.23 -6.58 20.31
CA VAL A 105 13.59 -7.08 20.51
C VAL A 105 14.60 -5.92 20.61
N GLY A 106 14.48 -4.92 19.74
CA GLY A 106 15.35 -3.74 19.77
C GLY A 106 15.21 -2.95 21.06
N GLU A 107 13.96 -2.74 21.50
CA GLU A 107 13.62 -2.04 22.73
C GLU A 107 14.15 -2.77 23.98
N LYS A 108 14.01 -4.10 24.05
CA LYS A 108 14.53 -4.91 25.17
C LYS A 108 16.06 -4.98 25.21
N THR A 109 16.72 -4.93 24.06
CA THR A 109 18.18 -5.03 23.96
C THR A 109 18.87 -3.67 23.95
N GLY A 110 18.10 -2.57 23.97
CA GLY A 110 18.62 -1.21 23.83
C GLY A 110 19.20 -0.89 22.46
N LYS A 111 18.92 -1.72 21.44
CA LYS A 111 19.44 -1.62 20.05
C LYS A 111 18.32 -1.30 19.07
N LEU A 112 17.55 -0.26 19.38
CA LEU A 112 16.37 0.13 18.60
C LEU A 112 16.76 0.62 17.20
N ASP A 113 17.88 1.32 17.07
CA ASP A 113 18.52 1.72 15.82
C ASP A 113 18.71 0.53 14.86
N ASN A 114 19.35 -0.54 15.32
CA ASN A 114 19.63 -1.72 14.52
C ASN A 114 18.34 -2.48 14.16
N SER A 115 17.43 -2.63 15.12
CA SER A 115 16.14 -3.28 14.88
C SER A 115 15.28 -2.53 13.87
N LEU A 116 15.23 -1.20 13.93
CA LEU A 116 14.51 -0.38 12.97
C LEU A 116 15.13 -0.47 11.56
N ARG A 117 16.47 -0.43 11.46
CA ARG A 117 17.18 -0.63 10.18
C ARG A 117 16.86 -1.99 9.56
N ARG A 118 16.94 -3.06 10.34
CA ARG A 118 16.58 -4.42 9.88
C ARG A 118 15.13 -4.53 9.45
N ALA A 119 14.23 -3.87 10.18
CA ALA A 119 12.82 -3.85 9.83
C ALA A 119 12.61 -3.11 8.49
N ALA A 120 13.27 -1.97 8.29
CA ALA A 120 13.22 -1.23 7.04
C ALA A 120 13.66 -2.09 5.85
N GLU A 121 14.83 -2.73 5.95
CA GLU A 121 15.36 -3.65 4.92
C GLU A 121 14.41 -4.82 4.63
N ARG A 122 13.82 -5.40 5.70
CA ARG A 122 12.88 -6.52 5.57
C ARG A 122 11.61 -6.11 4.84
N TYR A 123 11.04 -4.94 5.15
CA TYR A 123 9.82 -4.45 4.50
C TYR A 123 10.10 -3.88 3.10
N ASP A 124 11.30 -3.38 2.82
CA ASP A 124 11.70 -2.98 1.47
C ASP A 124 11.79 -4.20 0.54
N SER A 125 12.40 -5.29 1.02
CA SER A 125 12.36 -6.57 0.31
C SER A 125 10.93 -7.08 0.06
N GLU A 126 10.02 -6.85 1.01
CA GLU A 126 8.61 -7.22 0.86
C GLU A 126 7.87 -6.36 -0.17
N LEU A 127 8.11 -5.04 -0.15
CA LEU A 127 7.59 -4.11 -1.14
C LEU A 127 8.05 -4.50 -2.54
N ASN A 128 9.35 -4.78 -2.71
CA ASN A 128 9.91 -5.22 -3.99
C ASN A 128 9.28 -6.52 -4.48
N LYS A 129 9.06 -7.51 -3.60
CA LYS A 129 8.34 -8.75 -3.94
C LYS A 129 6.89 -8.48 -4.36
N ASN A 130 6.19 -7.60 -3.65
CA ASN A 130 4.81 -7.24 -3.97
C ASN A 130 4.73 -6.50 -5.32
N LEU A 131 5.67 -5.61 -5.61
CA LEU A 131 5.79 -4.94 -6.91
C LEU A 131 6.06 -5.95 -8.04
N SER A 132 6.98 -6.89 -7.85
CA SER A 132 7.26 -7.93 -8.84
C SER A 132 6.02 -8.77 -9.16
N ARG A 133 5.25 -9.17 -8.14
CA ARG A 133 3.98 -9.90 -8.33
C ARG A 133 2.97 -9.10 -9.14
N VAL A 134 2.87 -7.80 -8.89
CA VAL A 134 1.99 -6.92 -9.68
C VAL A 134 2.47 -6.85 -11.13
N MET A 135 3.78 -6.73 -11.36
CA MET A 135 4.37 -6.71 -12.70
C MET A 135 4.17 -8.04 -13.45
N GLU A 136 4.30 -9.17 -12.78
CA GLU A 136 4.08 -10.51 -13.35
C GLU A 136 2.64 -10.69 -13.85
N LEU A 137 1.65 -10.08 -13.18
CA LEU A 137 0.25 -10.12 -13.59
C LEU A 137 -0.08 -9.23 -14.80
N ILE A 138 0.81 -8.32 -15.21
CA ILE A 138 0.56 -7.47 -16.39
C ILE A 138 0.45 -8.33 -17.65
N MET A 139 1.32 -9.33 -17.81
CA MET A 139 1.34 -10.19 -18.99
C MET A 139 0.02 -10.97 -19.22
N PRO A 140 -0.52 -11.72 -18.25
CA PRO A 140 -1.79 -12.42 -18.45
C PRO A 140 -2.96 -11.45 -18.68
N ILE A 141 -2.97 -10.28 -18.05
CA ILE A 141 -4.00 -9.25 -18.29
C ILE A 141 -3.96 -8.78 -19.75
N VAL A 142 -2.76 -8.45 -20.27
CA VAL A 142 -2.59 -8.05 -21.67
C VAL A 142 -3.07 -9.15 -22.62
N LEU A 143 -2.74 -10.41 -22.34
CA LEU A 143 -3.19 -11.55 -23.14
C LEU A 143 -4.72 -11.68 -23.17
N VAL A 144 -5.38 -11.58 -22.01
CA VAL A 144 -6.85 -11.65 -21.93
C VAL A 144 -7.49 -10.50 -22.68
N VAL A 145 -6.97 -9.27 -22.53
CA VAL A 145 -7.47 -8.10 -23.27
C VAL A 145 -7.32 -8.31 -24.78
N MET A 146 -6.17 -8.81 -25.24
CA MET A 146 -5.95 -9.14 -26.65
C MET A 146 -6.92 -10.22 -27.15
N ALA A 147 -7.13 -11.28 -26.37
CA ALA A 147 -8.06 -12.35 -26.72
C ALA A 147 -9.51 -11.85 -26.85
N VAL A 148 -9.96 -10.98 -25.92
CA VAL A 148 -11.29 -10.35 -25.99
C VAL A 148 -11.41 -9.44 -27.20
N LEU A 149 -10.40 -8.62 -27.49
CA LEU A 149 -10.40 -7.74 -28.66
C LEU A 149 -10.47 -8.54 -29.97
N ILE A 150 -9.59 -9.52 -30.14
CA ILE A 150 -9.56 -10.37 -31.34
C ILE A 150 -10.85 -11.18 -31.46
N GLY A 151 -11.32 -11.78 -30.36
CA GLY A 151 -12.56 -12.56 -30.33
C GLY A 151 -13.79 -11.72 -30.71
N THR A 152 -13.88 -10.50 -30.19
CA THR A 152 -14.96 -9.57 -30.53
C THR A 152 -14.89 -9.16 -32.01
N MET A 153 -13.69 -8.87 -32.53
CA MET A 153 -13.50 -8.56 -33.95
C MET A 153 -13.94 -9.72 -34.84
N ALA A 154 -13.50 -10.94 -34.55
CA ALA A 154 -13.87 -12.14 -35.30
C ALA A 154 -15.38 -12.39 -35.26
N TYR A 155 -16.01 -12.25 -34.09
CA TYR A 155 -17.46 -12.39 -33.93
C TYR A 155 -18.22 -11.40 -34.81
N LEU A 156 -17.87 -10.11 -34.75
CA LEU A 156 -18.50 -9.08 -35.58
C LEU A 156 -18.34 -9.36 -37.08
N MET A 157 -17.15 -9.81 -37.50
CA MET A 157 -16.89 -10.17 -38.90
C MET A 157 -17.79 -11.34 -39.37
N ILE A 158 -17.89 -12.41 -38.58
CA ILE A 158 -18.72 -13.58 -38.92
C ILE A 158 -20.19 -13.18 -39.02
N THR A 159 -20.70 -12.42 -38.04
CA THR A 159 -22.09 -11.96 -38.06
C THR A 159 -22.39 -11.08 -39.27
N ALA A 160 -21.48 -10.15 -39.63
CA ALA A 160 -21.64 -9.30 -40.81
C ALA A 160 -21.71 -10.10 -42.12
N ILE A 161 -20.88 -11.13 -42.27
CA ILE A 161 -20.89 -12.02 -43.44
C ILE A 161 -22.21 -12.80 -43.50
N LEU A 162 -22.65 -13.41 -42.40
CA LEU A 162 -23.90 -14.17 -42.34
C LEU A 162 -25.12 -13.31 -42.68
N LEU A 163 -25.18 -12.08 -42.16
CA LEU A 163 -26.23 -11.12 -42.49
C LEU A 163 -26.22 -10.78 -44.00
N THR A 164 -25.03 -10.61 -44.57
CA THR A 164 -24.89 -10.32 -46.00
C THR A 164 -25.38 -11.48 -46.87
N ILE A 165 -25.04 -12.73 -46.50
CA ILE A 165 -25.52 -13.93 -47.20
C ILE A 165 -27.05 -14.05 -47.11
N ASN A 166 -27.62 -13.88 -45.93
CA ASN A 166 -29.09 -13.96 -45.75
C ASN A 166 -29.83 -12.89 -46.55
N ASN A 167 -29.27 -11.67 -46.65
CA ASN A 167 -29.85 -10.61 -47.47
C ASN A 167 -29.76 -10.90 -48.98
N LEU A 168 -28.79 -11.70 -49.43
CA LEU A 168 -28.61 -12.08 -50.84
C LEU A 168 -29.42 -13.34 -51.22
N GLY A 169 -29.62 -14.28 -50.29
CA GLY A 169 -30.39 -15.52 -50.51
C GLY A 169 -31.91 -15.37 -50.35
N GLY A 170 -32.40 -14.20 -49.95
CA GLY A 170 -33.83 -13.89 -49.76
C GLY A 170 -34.57 -13.38 -51.01
N LYS A 171 -34.11 -13.71 -52.22
CA LYS A 171 -34.85 -13.54 -53.48
C LYS A 171 -35.09 -14.88 -54.15
#